data_AF-A0A7J4LE36-F1
#
_entry.id   AF-A0A7J4LE36-F1
#
_cell.length_a   1.000
_cell.length_b   1.000
_cell.length_c   1.000
_cell.angle_alpha   90.00
_cell.angle_beta   90.00
_cell.angle_gamma   90.00
#
_symmetry.space_group_name_H-M   'P 1'
#
loop_
_entity.id
_entity.type
_entity.pdbx_description
1 polymer ?
#
loop_
_entity_poly.entity_id
_entity_poly.type
_entity_poly.pdbx_seq_one_letter_code
_entity_poly.pdbx_strand_id
1 'polypeptide(L)'
;TKITKVLREENKAPSIPEDLENLIEKAIRLNKHLKVHKKDFHNRRALQLTESKIRRLVRYYKRENVLPETWVYDRDKAEMLISK
;
A
#
# COMPACT_ATOMS: atom_id res chain seq x y z
N THR A 1 -2.13 0.84 -25.86
CA THR A 1 -2.04 2.02 -24.98
C THR A 1 -2.21 1.55 -23.54
N LYS A 2 -1.29 1.84 -22.61
CA LYS A 2 -1.44 1.42 -21.21
C LYS A 2 -2.52 2.29 -20.55
N ILE A 3 -3.47 1.67 -19.83
CA ILE A 3 -4.56 2.36 -19.13
C ILE A 3 -4.03 3.42 -18.16
N THR A 4 -2.88 3.16 -17.54
CA THR A 4 -2.19 4.10 -16.65
C THR A 4 -1.72 5.39 -17.34
N LYS A 5 -1.48 5.37 -18.66
CA LYS A 5 -1.08 6.54 -19.44
C LYS A 5 -2.29 7.46 -19.68
N VAL A 6 -3.43 6.87 -20.05
CA VAL A 6 -4.70 7.58 -20.27
C VAL A 6 -5.20 8.23 -18.97
N LEU A 7 -5.11 7.53 -17.83
CA LEU A 7 -5.52 8.08 -16.53
C LEU A 7 -4.67 9.27 -16.06
N ARG A 8 -3.38 9.32 -16.42
CA ARG A 8 -2.51 10.48 -16.16
C ARG A 8 -2.86 11.65 -17.06
N GLU A 9 -3.13 11.40 -18.33
CA GLU A 9 -3.53 12.42 -19.32
C GLU A 9 -4.84 13.12 -18.90
N GLU A 10 -5.74 12.39 -18.24
CA GLU A 10 -7.02 12.90 -17.74
C GLU A 10 -6.96 13.60 -16.36
N ASN A 11 -5.77 13.81 -15.77
CA ASN A 11 -5.59 14.36 -14.40
C ASN A 11 -6.38 13.63 -13.28
N LYS A 12 -6.84 12.41 -13.55
CA LYS A 12 -7.60 11.55 -12.59
C LYS A 12 -6.72 10.49 -11.94
N ALA A 13 -5.40 10.58 -12.12
CA ALA A 13 -4.48 9.64 -11.52
C ALA A 13 -4.54 9.74 -9.98
N PRO A 14 -4.73 8.62 -9.27
CA PRO A 14 -4.72 8.63 -7.81
C PRO A 14 -3.37 9.11 -7.28
N SER A 15 -3.38 9.82 -6.15
CA SER A 15 -2.17 10.34 -5.50
C SER A 15 -1.18 9.25 -5.07
N ILE A 16 -1.67 8.01 -4.95
CA ILE A 16 -0.87 6.82 -4.66
C ILE A 16 -1.13 5.83 -5.80
N PRO A 17 -0.10 5.12 -6.29
CA PRO A 17 -0.28 4.04 -7.25
C PRO A 17 -1.26 2.97 -6.76
N GLU A 18 -2.15 2.52 -7.64
CA GLU A 18 -3.23 1.56 -7.33
C GLU A 18 -2.70 0.22 -6.75
N ASP A 19 -1.56 -0.26 -7.23
CA ASP A 19 -0.92 -1.48 -6.73
C ASP A 19 -0.44 -1.33 -5.27
N LEU A 20 0.06 -0.15 -4.91
CA LEU A 20 0.46 0.18 -3.56
C LEU A 20 -0.77 0.33 -2.65
N GLU A 21 -1.81 1.02 -3.12
CA GLU A 21 -3.09 1.17 -2.41
C GLU A 21 -3.71 -0.20 -2.05
N ASN A 22 -3.82 -1.09 -3.05
CA ASN A 22 -4.36 -2.45 -2.86
C ASN A 22 -3.58 -3.26 -1.81
N LEU A 23 -2.25 -3.13 -1.77
CA LEU A 23 -1.43 -3.83 -0.78
C LEU A 23 -1.59 -3.24 0.63
N ILE A 24 -1.71 -1.91 0.73
CA ILE A 24 -1.98 -1.23 2.00
C ILE A 24 -3.35 -1.65 2.53
N GLU A 25 -4.38 -1.72 1.68
CA GLU A 25 -5.72 -2.17 2.07
C GLU A 25 -5.67 -3.62 2.59
N LYS A 26 -4.97 -4.50 1.89
CA LYS A 26 -4.78 -5.89 2.32
C LYS A 26 -4.07 -5.96 3.68
N ALA A 27 -3.06 -5.13 3.91
CA ALA A 27 -2.35 -5.07 5.19
C ALA A 27 -3.27 -4.61 6.33
N ILE A 28 -4.14 -3.62 6.09
CA ILE A 28 -5.13 -3.14 7.08
C ILE A 28 -6.11 -4.26 7.44
N ARG A 29 -6.65 -4.97 6.44
CA ARG A 29 -7.59 -6.09 6.66
C ARG A 29 -6.93 -7.22 7.48
N LEU A 30 -5.70 -7.60 7.14
CA LEU A 30 -4.93 -8.60 7.90
C LEU A 30 -4.63 -8.14 9.33
N ASN A 31 -4.30 -6.86 9.52
CA ASN A 31 -4.06 -6.31 10.85
C ASN A 31 -5.32 -6.35 11.72
N LYS A 32 -6.48 -5.96 11.17
CA LYS A 32 -7.79 -6.05 11.85
C LYS A 32 -8.12 -7.50 12.25
N HIS A 33 -7.93 -8.46 11.34
CA HIS A 33 -8.10 -9.89 11.64
C HIS A 33 -7.21 -10.37 12.79
N LEU A 34 -5.91 -10.02 12.76
CA LEU A 34 -4.94 -10.44 13.77
C LEU A 34 -5.14 -9.76 15.13
N LYS A 35 -5.76 -8.57 15.19
CA LYS A 35 -6.16 -7.93 16.46
C LYS A 35 -7.17 -8.80 17.21
N VAL A 36 -8.09 -9.45 16.50
CA VAL A 36 -9.07 -10.39 17.06
C VAL A 36 -8.44 -11.77 17.28
N HIS A 37 -7.75 -12.31 16.26
CA HIS A 37 -7.19 -13.66 16.26
C HIS A 37 -5.66 -13.66 16.41
N LYS A 38 -5.18 -13.32 17.61
CA LYS A 38 -3.74 -13.13 17.88
C LYS A 38 -2.88 -14.38 17.63
N LYS A 39 -3.45 -15.58 17.71
CA LYS A 39 -2.74 -16.87 17.55
C LYS A 39 -2.69 -17.37 16.09
N ASP A 40 -3.23 -16.60 15.14
CA ASP A 40 -3.14 -16.93 13.73
C ASP A 40 -1.75 -16.60 13.16
N PHE A 41 -0.82 -17.54 13.30
CA PHE A 41 0.55 -17.39 12.85
C PHE A 41 0.68 -17.35 11.32
N HIS A 42 -0.22 -18.02 10.60
CA HIS A 42 -0.22 -18.03 9.14
C HIS A 42 -0.49 -16.62 8.61
N ASN A 43 -1.55 -15.97 9.08
CA ASN A 43 -1.88 -14.61 8.68
C ASN A 43 -0.90 -13.58 9.22
N ARG A 44 -0.24 -13.83 10.36
CA ARG A 44 0.87 -12.99 10.83
C ARG A 44 2.04 -13.00 9.85
N ARG A 45 2.41 -14.16 9.33
CA ARG A 45 3.44 -14.27 8.27
C ARG A 45 2.99 -13.58 6.99
N ALA A 46 1.73 -13.75 6.59
CA ALA A 46 1.16 -13.08 5.41
C ALA A 46 1.20 -11.55 5.53
N LEU A 47 0.92 -11.00 6.71
CA LEU A 47 1.05 -9.57 7.00
C LEU A 47 2.49 -9.11 6.81
N GLN A 48 3.48 -9.79 7.41
CA GLN A 48 4.90 -9.44 7.27
C GLN A 48 5.39 -9.45 5.81
N LEU A 49 4.94 -10.43 5.02
CA LEU A 49 5.26 -10.51 3.59
C LEU A 49 4.62 -9.36 2.80
N THR A 50 3.39 -9.00 3.15
CA THR A 50 2.66 -7.88 2.53
C THR A 50 3.36 -6.56 2.83
N GLU A 51 3.73 -6.30 4.08
CA GLU A 51 4.50 -5.10 4.47
C GLU A 51 5.86 -5.02 3.78
N SER A 52 6.54 -6.16 3.64
CA SER A 52 7.81 -6.24 2.92
C SER A 52 7.64 -5.91 1.42
N LYS A 53 6.52 -6.32 0.81
CA LYS A 53 6.19 -5.97 -0.57
C LYS A 53 5.88 -4.48 -0.72
N ILE A 54 5.10 -3.91 0.20
CA ILE A 54 4.83 -2.46 0.27
C ILE A 54 6.14 -1.68 0.31
N ARG A 55 7.05 -2.01 1.23
CA ARG A 55 8.36 -1.33 1.34
C ARG A 55 9.20 -1.40 0.06
N ARG A 56 9.15 -2.52 -0.67
CA ARG A 56 9.85 -2.65 -1.97
C ARG A 56 9.23 -1.75 -3.03
N LEU A 57 7.92 -1.71 -3.14
CA LEU A 57 7.23 -0.84 -4.11
C LEU A 57 7.43 0.63 -3.79
N VAL A 58 7.43 1.00 -2.52
CA VAL A 58 7.72 2.38 -2.11
C VAL A 58 9.13 2.78 -2.56
N ARG A 59 10.14 1.93 -2.37
CA ARG A 59 11.50 2.20 -2.90
C ARG A 59 11.52 2.34 -4.42
N TYR A 60 10.79 1.47 -5.12
CA TYR A 60 10.64 1.57 -6.57
C TYR A 60 10.04 2.91 -6.98
N TYR A 61 8.89 3.27 -6.42
CA TYR A 61 8.18 4.50 -6.78
C TYR A 61 8.91 5.79 -6.35
N LYS A 62 9.71 5.75 -5.28
CA LYS A 62 10.64 6.85 -4.95
C LYS A 62 11.69 7.02 -6.04
N ARG A 63 12.31 5.91 -6.50
CA ARG A 63 13.32 5.95 -7.57
C ARG A 63 12.75 6.45 -8.89
N GLU A 64 11.51 6.09 -9.20
CA GLU A 64 10.81 6.54 -10.41
C GLU A 64 10.18 7.94 -10.27
N ASN A 65 10.45 8.68 -9.18
CA ASN A 65 9.87 10.00 -8.87
C ASN A 65 8.34 10.06 -8.89
N VAL A 66 7.67 8.93 -8.64
CA VAL A 66 6.21 8.84 -8.52
C VAL A 66 5.75 9.19 -7.12
N LEU A 67 6.55 8.87 -6.10
CA LEU A 67 6.28 9.20 -4.70
C LEU A 67 7.37 10.14 -4.15
N PRO A 68 7.01 11.07 -3.23
CA PRO A 68 7.98 11.88 -2.52
C PRO A 68 8.99 11.03 -1.75
N GLU A 69 10.25 11.47 -1.66
CA GLU A 69 11.27 10.79 -0.87
C GLU A 69 10.92 10.75 0.64
N THR A 70 10.15 11.73 1.10
CA THR A 70 9.66 11.83 2.48
C THR A 70 8.51 10.85 2.79
N TRP A 71 7.96 10.19 1.78
CA TRP A 71 6.83 9.27 1.97
C TRP A 71 7.28 8.02 2.73
N VAL A 72 6.61 7.70 3.84
CA VAL A 72 6.92 6.53 4.68
C VAL A 72 5.64 5.73 4.93
N TYR A 73 5.74 4.41 4.77
CA TYR A 73 4.67 3.51 5.16
C TYR A 73 4.65 3.35 6.68
N ASP A 74 3.57 3.81 7.28
CA ASP A 74 3.27 3.65 8.70
C ASP A 74 1.91 2.96 8.82
N ARG A 75 1.87 1.86 9.60
CA ARG A 75 0.68 1.03 9.75
C ARG A 75 -0.47 1.79 10.40
N ASP A 76 -0.18 2.65 11.37
CA ASP A 76 -1.22 3.35 12.13
C ASP A 76 -1.80 4.51 11.31
N LYS A 77 -0.97 5.11 10.43
CA LYS A 77 -1.40 6.14 9.49
C LYS A 77 -2.00 5.56 8.21
N ALA A 78 -1.75 4.30 7.90
CA ALA A 78 -2.25 3.63 6.69
C ALA A 78 -3.78 3.65 6.60
N GLU A 79 -4.48 3.54 7.72
CA GLU A 79 -5.95 3.61 7.73
C GLU A 79 -6.46 4.99 7.29
N MET A 80 -5.74 6.07 7.64
CA MET A 80 -6.08 7.43 7.23
C MET A 80 -5.80 7.68 5.74
N LEU A 81 -4.86 6.96 5.13
CA LEU A 81 -4.49 7.12 3.72
C LEU A 81 -5.53 6.53 2.75
N ILE A 82 -6.32 5.55 3.20
CA ILE A 82 -7.30 4.84 2.37
C ILE A 82 -8.74 5.29 2.65
N SER A 83 -9.00 5.91 3.80
CA SER A 83 -10.31 6.49 4.11
C SER A 83 -10.55 7.74 3.24
N LYS A 84 -11.15 7.54 2.07
CA LYS A 84 -11.74 8.60 1.24
C LYS A 84 -13.04 9.12 1.84
#